data_AF-L0W9T3-F1
#
_entry.id   AF-L0W9T3-F1
#
_cell.length_a   1.000
_cell.length_b   1.000
_cell.length_c   1.000
_cell.angle_alpha   90.00
_cell.angle_beta   90.00
_cell.angle_gamma   90.00
#
_symmetry.space_group_name_H-M   'P 1'
#
loop_
_entity.id
_entity.type
_entity.pdbx_description
1 polymer ?
#
loop_
_entity_poly.entity_id
_entity_poly.type
_entity_poly.pdbx_seq_one_letter_code
_entity_poly.pdbx_strand_id
1 'polypeptide(L)'
;MSEWIKEIPSVVSAIAAAVAVFFSYKTIIENRKNVFLLDKNRVALAVNRIARGFESESGSFKISEYSDEQATIVASKYHFDSDLYEQFMDVLVRLHRLEKSSGEWADKDNQAQEIAPIIKKIECDIRLD
;
A
#
# COMPACT_ATOMS: atom_id res chain seq x y z
N MET A 1 -30.87 45.16 27.66
CA MET A 1 -29.54 44.66 27.21
C MET A 1 -29.48 43.17 27.54
N SER A 2 -30.35 42.37 26.92
CA SER A 2 -30.21 41.70 25.61
C SER A 2 -29.34 40.44 25.72
N GLU A 3 -30.01 39.32 26.04
CA GLU A 3 -29.49 37.95 26.10
C GLU A 3 -28.61 37.55 24.90
N TRP A 4 -28.84 38.19 23.75
CA TRP A 4 -28.04 38.13 22.52
C TRP A 4 -26.53 38.31 22.73
N ILE A 5 -26.10 39.14 23.70
CA ILE A 5 -24.66 39.38 23.95
C ILE A 5 -24.00 38.17 24.64
N LYS A 6 -24.77 37.37 25.38
CA LYS A 6 -24.27 36.16 26.07
C LYS A 6 -24.12 34.95 25.15
N GLU A 7 -24.79 34.93 23.99
CA GLU A 7 -24.69 33.81 23.05
C GLU A 7 -23.52 33.94 22.07
N ILE A 8 -23.08 35.16 21.76
CA ILE A 8 -21.94 35.43 20.85
C ILE A 8 -20.65 34.70 21.27
N PRO A 9 -20.20 34.71 22.55
CA PRO A 9 -19.00 33.98 22.97
C PRO A 9 -19.14 32.46 22.79
N SER A 10 -20.35 31.92 22.99
CA SER A 10 -20.61 30.48 22.86
C SER A 10 -20.53 30.01 21.40
N VAL A 11 -21.05 30.83 20.47
CA VAL A 11 -20.98 30.56 19.03
C VAL A 11 -19.54 30.66 18.53
N VAL A 12 -18.78 31.67 18.98
CA VAL A 12 -17.35 31.81 18.64
C VAL A 12 -16.53 30.64 19.20
N SER A 13 -16.83 30.20 20.43
CA SER A 13 -16.18 29.03 21.03
C SER A 13 -16.50 27.73 20.28
N ALA A 14 -17.75 27.54 19.84
CA ALA A 14 -18.15 26.38 19.05
C ALA A 14 -17.46 26.36 17.67
N ILE A 15 -17.34 27.51 17.00
CA ILE A 15 -16.61 27.64 15.73
C ILE A 15 -15.12 27.34 15.95
N ALA A 16 -14.51 27.90 16.99
CA ALA A 16 -13.11 27.64 17.32
C ALA A 16 -12.86 26.15 17.63
N ALA A 17 -13.77 25.50 18.36
CA ALA A 17 -13.69 24.07 18.65
C ALA A 17 -13.83 23.22 17.36
N ALA A 18 -14.77 23.55 16.48
CA ALA A 18 -14.93 22.87 15.20
C ALA A 18 -13.68 23.00 14.31
N VAL A 19 -13.08 24.19 14.26
CA VAL A 19 -11.83 24.46 13.54
C VAL A 19 -10.67 23.67 14.16
N ALA A 20 -10.54 23.67 15.49
CA ALA A 20 -9.51 22.90 16.18
C ALA A 20 -9.63 21.39 15.95
N VAL A 21 -10.86 20.85 15.98
CA VAL A 21 -11.13 19.44 15.67
C VAL A 21 -10.80 19.12 14.22
N PHE A 22 -11.18 19.99 13.28
CA PHE A 22 -10.86 19.81 11.86
C PHE A 22 -9.35 19.79 11.60
N PHE A 23 -8.61 20.76 12.16
CA PHE A 23 -7.16 20.78 12.03
C PHE A 23 -6.49 19.61 12.75
N SER A 24 -6.94 19.24 13.95
CA SER A 24 -6.42 18.07 14.66
C SER A 24 -6.64 16.79 13.84
N TYR A 25 -7.81 16.61 13.25
CA TYR A 25 -8.12 15.50 12.36
C TYR A 25 -7.20 15.48 11.13
N LYS A 26 -7.00 16.63 10.48
CA LYS A 26 -6.07 16.75 9.34
C LYS A 26 -4.63 16.44 9.73
N THR A 27 -4.15 16.97 10.86
CA THR A 27 -2.81 16.70 11.39
C THR A 27 -2.63 15.24 11.77
N ILE A 28 -3.65 14.55 12.32
CA ILE A 28 -3.59 13.11 12.60
C ILE A 28 -3.48 12.32 11.30
N ILE A 29 -4.23 12.67 10.26
CA ILE A 29 -4.15 12.01 8.95
C ILE A 29 -2.77 12.21 8.32
N GLU A 30 -2.25 13.43 8.32
CA GLU A 30 -0.92 13.73 7.78
C GLU A 30 0.19 13.07 8.59
N ASN A 31 0.11 13.10 9.92
CA ASN A 31 1.05 12.39 10.78
C ASN A 31 0.98 10.88 10.54
N ARG A 32 -0.19 10.30 10.27
CA ARG A 32 -0.30 8.87 9.94
C ARG A 32 0.46 8.52 8.65
N LYS A 33 0.50 9.42 7.66
CA LYS A 33 1.34 9.25 6.46
C LYS A 33 2.83 9.28 6.78
N ASN A 34 3.24 10.19 7.68
CA ASN A 34 4.64 10.32 8.10
C ASN A 34 5.11 9.20 9.05
N VAL A 35 4.26 8.77 9.98
CA VAL A 35 4.59 7.72 10.97
C VAL A 35 4.90 6.40 10.30
N PHE A 36 4.18 6.06 9.22
CA PHE A 36 4.41 4.83 8.47
C PHE A 36 5.27 5.04 7.22
N LEU A 37 5.84 6.22 7.00
CA LEU A 37 6.62 6.50 5.78
C LEU A 37 7.80 5.55 5.62
N LEU A 38 8.48 5.22 6.72
CA LEU A 38 9.60 4.29 6.72
C LEU A 38 9.16 2.87 6.36
N ASP A 39 8.03 2.42 6.91
CA ASP A 39 7.47 1.09 6.62
C ASP A 39 6.94 1.01 5.18
N LYS A 40 6.27 2.07 4.71
CA LYS A 40 5.81 2.17 3.32
C LYS A 40 6.98 2.15 2.33
N ASN A 41 8.07 2.86 2.62
CA ASN A 41 9.29 2.82 1.82
C ASN A 41 9.92 1.42 1.78
N ARG A 42 9.95 0.71 2.91
CA ARG A 42 10.46 -0.67 2.96
C ARG A 42 9.64 -1.59 2.06
N VAL A 43 8.31 -1.47 2.11
CA VAL A 43 7.41 -2.26 1.28
C VAL A 43 7.55 -1.88 -0.20
N ALA A 44 7.69 -0.59 -0.52
CA ALA A 44 7.98 -0.12 -1.87
C ALA A 44 9.27 -0.72 -2.44
N LEU A 45 10.34 -0.76 -1.64
CA LEU A 45 11.60 -1.39 -2.03
C LEU A 45 11.45 -2.90 -2.22
N ALA A 46 10.70 -3.58 -1.34
CA ALA A 46 10.44 -5.01 -1.46
C ALA A 46 9.67 -5.36 -2.74
N VAL A 47 8.60 -4.61 -3.03
CA VAL A 47 7.81 -4.76 -4.27
C VAL A 47 8.67 -4.48 -5.50
N ASN A 48 9.48 -3.42 -5.49
CA ASN A 48 10.39 -3.10 -6.60
C ASN A 48 11.43 -4.20 -6.85
N ARG A 49 11.95 -4.83 -5.80
CA ARG A 49 12.89 -5.95 -5.95
C ARG A 49 12.23 -7.16 -6.59
N ILE A 50 11.04 -7.53 -6.12
CA ILE A 50 10.24 -8.61 -6.70
C ILE A 50 9.91 -8.29 -8.16
N ALA A 51 9.46 -7.07 -8.46
CA ALA A 51 9.12 -6.63 -9.80
C ALA A 51 10.31 -6.74 -10.77
N ARG A 52 11.48 -6.23 -10.37
CA ARG A 52 12.69 -6.31 -11.21
C ARG A 52 13.17 -7.75 -11.40
N GLY A 53 13.13 -8.57 -10.35
CA GLY A 53 13.45 -9.99 -10.45
C GLY A 53 12.51 -10.70 -11.42
N PHE A 54 11.22 -10.41 -11.30
CA PHE A 54 10.19 -10.96 -12.17
C PHE A 54 10.34 -10.50 -13.63
N GLU A 55 10.65 -9.23 -13.88
CA GLU A 55 10.94 -8.73 -15.23
C GLU A 55 12.17 -9.40 -15.85
N SER A 56 13.17 -9.75 -15.04
CA SER A 56 14.39 -10.40 -15.51
C SER A 56 14.20 -11.89 -15.83
N GLU A 57 13.33 -12.58 -15.10
CA GLU A 57 13.21 -14.05 -15.15
C GLU A 57 11.88 -14.55 -15.72
N SER A 58 10.84 -13.73 -15.76
CA SER A 58 9.48 -14.03 -16.27
C SER A 58 8.99 -15.41 -15.80
N GLY A 59 8.74 -16.35 -16.72
CA GLY A 59 8.25 -17.70 -16.42
C GLY A 59 9.19 -18.59 -15.61
N SER A 60 10.47 -18.26 -15.46
CA SER A 60 11.39 -18.98 -14.56
C SER A 60 11.55 -18.34 -13.18
N PHE A 61 10.85 -17.23 -12.92
CA PHE A 61 10.94 -16.51 -11.66
C PHE A 61 10.54 -17.38 -10.46
N LYS A 62 11.32 -17.28 -9.38
CA LYS A 62 11.07 -17.98 -8.12
C LYS A 62 10.85 -16.99 -6.99
N ILE A 63 9.61 -16.87 -6.54
CA ILE A 63 9.26 -16.00 -5.42
C ILE A 63 9.89 -16.50 -4.11
N SER A 64 10.17 -17.80 -3.99
CA SER A 64 10.85 -18.39 -2.84
C SER A 64 12.23 -17.79 -2.54
N GLU A 65 12.93 -17.24 -3.54
CA GLU A 65 14.22 -16.56 -3.37
C GLU A 65 14.07 -15.16 -2.71
N TYR A 66 12.86 -14.62 -2.64
CA TYR A 66 12.52 -13.29 -2.11
C TYR A 66 11.77 -13.38 -0.77
N SER A 67 12.21 -14.29 0.11
CA SER A 67 11.50 -14.57 1.38
C SER A 67 11.45 -13.37 2.34
N ASP A 68 12.49 -12.54 2.38
CA ASP A 68 12.54 -11.32 3.20
C ASP A 68 11.59 -10.24 2.68
N GLU A 69 11.53 -10.07 1.36
CA GLU A 69 10.60 -9.16 0.70
C GLU A 69 9.14 -9.59 0.94
N GLN A 70 8.85 -10.90 0.84
CA GLN A 70 7.54 -11.44 1.18
C GLN A 70 7.15 -11.15 2.64
N ALA A 71 8.05 -11.40 3.60
CA ALA A 71 7.79 -11.13 5.00
C ALA A 71 7.49 -9.64 5.25
N THR A 72 8.23 -8.75 4.58
CA THR A 72 8.04 -7.29 4.63
C THR A 72 6.65 -6.89 4.12
N ILE A 73 6.22 -7.46 2.98
CA ILE A 73 4.90 -7.21 2.41
C ILE A 73 3.77 -7.74 3.32
N VAL A 74 3.90 -8.96 3.83
CA VAL A 74 2.87 -9.59 4.69
C VAL A 74 2.67 -8.80 5.99
N ALA A 75 3.76 -8.30 6.58
CA ALA A 75 3.72 -7.47 7.79
C ALA A 75 3.04 -6.11 7.57
N SER A 76 2.84 -5.68 6.31
CA SER A 76 2.42 -4.32 5.98
C SER A 76 0.92 -4.02 6.08
N LYS A 77 0.11 -4.99 6.55
CA LYS A 77 -1.36 -4.93 6.58
C LYS A 77 -1.96 -3.63 7.12
N TYR A 78 -1.32 -3.02 8.12
CA TYR A 78 -1.84 -1.82 8.78
C TYR A 78 -1.23 -0.50 8.27
N HIS A 79 -0.32 -0.57 7.31
CA HIS A 79 0.41 0.58 6.77
C HIS A 79 -0.19 1.10 5.46
N PHE A 80 -0.96 0.28 4.74
CA PHE A 80 -1.61 0.61 3.48
C PHE A 80 -3.12 0.47 3.56
N ASP A 81 -3.82 1.01 2.56
CA ASP A 81 -5.26 0.78 2.40
C ASP A 81 -5.53 -0.71 2.11
N SER A 82 -6.68 -1.21 2.57
CA SER A 82 -7.04 -2.64 2.48
C SER A 82 -6.96 -3.16 1.04
N ASP A 83 -7.44 -2.36 0.08
CA ASP A 83 -7.47 -2.72 -1.34
C ASP A 83 -6.07 -2.88 -1.93
N LEU A 84 -5.10 -2.08 -1.49
CA LEU A 84 -3.71 -2.18 -1.94
C LEU A 84 -3.01 -3.37 -1.28
N TYR A 85 -3.30 -3.63 0.00
CA TYR A 85 -2.80 -4.82 0.68
C TYR A 85 -3.31 -6.12 0.06
N GLU A 86 -4.59 -6.19 -0.28
CA GLU A 86 -5.18 -7.35 -0.96
C GLU A 86 -4.53 -7.58 -2.33
N GLN A 87 -4.21 -6.51 -3.07
CA GLN A 87 -3.47 -6.61 -4.33
C GLN A 87 -2.06 -7.18 -4.13
N PHE A 88 -1.32 -6.79 -3.08
CA PHE A 88 -0.03 -7.41 -2.78
C PHE A 88 -0.17 -8.91 -2.54
N MET A 89 -1.17 -9.30 -1.73
CA MET A 89 -1.39 -10.70 -1.39
C MET A 89 -1.79 -11.53 -2.60
N ASP A 90 -2.66 -11.00 -3.49
CA ASP A 90 -3.03 -11.67 -4.74
C ASP A 90 -1.81 -11.91 -5.63
N VAL A 91 -0.94 -10.90 -5.79
CA VAL A 91 0.31 -11.05 -6.56
C VAL A 91 1.23 -12.11 -5.97
N LEU A 92 1.45 -12.09 -4.64
CA LEU A 92 2.28 -13.11 -4.00
C LEU A 92 1.72 -14.52 -4.22
N VAL A 93 0.40 -14.70 -4.12
CA VAL A 93 -0.26 -15.98 -4.37
C VAL A 93 -0.07 -16.41 -5.83
N ARG A 94 -0.22 -15.51 -6.80
CA ARG A 94 -0.02 -15.81 -8.22
C ARG A 94 1.43 -16.16 -8.54
N LEU A 95 2.39 -15.45 -7.98
CA LEU A 95 3.81 -15.75 -8.14
C LEU A 95 4.17 -17.12 -7.53
N HIS A 96 3.59 -17.47 -6.37
CA HIS A 96 3.73 -18.81 -5.80
C HIS A 96 3.13 -19.90 -6.68
N ARG A 97 2.00 -19.62 -7.34
CA ARG A 97 1.38 -20.56 -8.30
C ARG A 97 2.22 -20.71 -9.55
N LEU A 98 2.81 -19.62 -10.06
CA LEU A 98 3.73 -19.64 -11.20
C LEU A 98 4.96 -20.51 -10.89
N GLU A 99 5.56 -20.33 -9.72
CA GLU A 99 6.73 -21.13 -9.30
C GLU A 99 6.36 -22.62 -9.19
N LYS A 100 5.20 -22.94 -8.59
CA LYS A 100 4.71 -24.31 -8.43
C LYS A 100 4.15 -24.93 -9.70
N SER A 101 3.87 -24.15 -10.72
CA SER A 101 3.39 -24.64 -12.00
C SER A 101 4.41 -25.64 -12.55
N SER A 102 3.96 -26.86 -12.85
CA SER A 102 4.77 -27.88 -13.54
C SER A 102 4.48 -27.91 -15.05
N GLY A 103 3.77 -26.90 -15.57
CA GLY A 103 3.40 -26.80 -16.98
C GLY A 103 4.59 -26.54 -17.90
N GLU A 104 4.35 -26.69 -19.20
CA GLU A 104 5.35 -26.35 -20.22
C GLU A 104 5.77 -24.88 -20.12
N TRP A 105 6.96 -24.57 -20.64
CA TRP A 105 7.52 -23.22 -20.58
C TRP A 105 6.56 -22.16 -21.16
N ALA A 106 5.81 -22.50 -22.22
CA ALA A 106 4.81 -21.62 -22.83
C ALA A 106 3.64 -21.28 -21.87
N ASP A 107 3.20 -22.23 -21.05
CA ASP A 107 2.14 -21.99 -20.07
C ASP A 107 2.62 -21.09 -18.93
N LYS A 108 3.88 -21.26 -18.51
CA LYS A 108 4.50 -20.37 -17.52
C LYS A 108 4.65 -18.95 -18.03
N ASP A 109 5.04 -18.79 -19.29
CA ASP A 109 5.22 -17.46 -19.87
C ASP A 109 3.87 -16.75 -20.07
N ASN A 110 2.82 -17.48 -20.44
CA ASN A 110 1.45 -16.94 -20.46
C ASN A 110 0.98 -16.48 -19.07
N GLN A 111 1.20 -17.31 -18.04
CA GLN A 111 0.91 -16.92 -16.65
C GLN A 111 1.73 -15.70 -16.20
N ALA A 112 2.99 -15.62 -16.63
CA ALA A 112 3.83 -14.47 -16.31
C ALA A 112 3.31 -13.18 -16.98
N GLN A 113 2.84 -13.26 -18.23
CA GLN A 113 2.21 -12.14 -18.93
C GLN A 113 0.92 -11.65 -18.24
N GLU A 114 0.14 -12.54 -17.61
CA GLU A 114 -1.03 -12.15 -16.82
C GLU A 114 -0.66 -11.45 -15.50
N ILE A 115 0.47 -11.82 -14.89
CA ILE A 115 0.95 -11.28 -13.60
C ILE A 115 1.63 -9.92 -13.79
N ALA A 116 2.37 -9.73 -14.89
CA ALA A 116 3.12 -8.51 -15.20
C ALA A 116 2.32 -7.20 -15.07
N PRO A 117 1.10 -7.05 -15.63
CA PRO A 117 0.33 -5.81 -15.50
C PRO A 117 -0.10 -5.53 -14.04
N ILE A 118 -0.30 -6.57 -13.24
CA ILE A 118 -0.71 -6.43 -11.84
C ILE A 118 0.47 -5.93 -11.00
N ILE A 119 1.65 -6.52 -11.17
CA ILE A 119 2.88 -6.05 -10.51
C ILE A 119 3.17 -4.60 -10.88
N LYS A 120 3.07 -4.25 -12.16
CA LYS A 120 3.31 -2.89 -12.64
C LYS A 120 2.31 -1.89 -12.07
N LYS A 121 1.03 -2.26 -11.98
CA LYS A 121 0.00 -1.41 -11.35
C LYS A 121 0.35 -1.16 -9.88
N ILE A 122 0.68 -2.22 -9.15
CA ILE A 122 1.06 -2.11 -7.74
C ILE A 122 2.29 -1.22 -7.56
N GLU A 123 3.31 -1.37 -8.41
CA GLU A 123 4.50 -0.53 -8.39
C GLU A 123 4.14 0.96 -8.55
N CYS A 124 3.23 1.28 -9.48
CA CYS A 124 2.72 2.65 -9.65
C CYS A 124 1.95 3.15 -8.42
N ASP A 125 1.05 2.33 -7.87
CA ASP A 125 0.20 2.71 -6.73
C ASP A 125 0.99 2.87 -5.41
N ILE A 126 2.17 2.26 -5.32
CA ILE A 126 3.05 2.33 -4.16
C ILE A 126 3.96 3.57 -4.17
N ARG A 127 4.16 4.22 -5.32
CA ARG A 127 5.09 5.35 -5.39
C ARG A 127 4.64 6.43 -4.39
N LEU A 128 5.61 6.87 -3.59
CA LEU A 128 5.40 7.77 -2.45
C LEU A 128 5.61 9.25 -2.85
N ASP A 129 5.42 9.57 -4.12
CA ASP A 129 5.43 10.93 -4.67
C ASP A 129 4.23 11.79 -4.24
#